data_AF-A0A9X2I3N7-F1
#
_entry.id   AF-A0A9X2I3N7-F1
#
_cell.length_a   1.000
_cell.length_b   1.000
_cell.length_c   1.000
_cell.angle_alpha   90.00
_cell.angle_beta   90.00
_cell.angle_gamma   90.00
#
_symmetry.space_group_name_H-M   'P 1'
#
loop_
_entity.id
_entity.type
_entity.pdbx_description
1 polymer ?
#
loop_
_entity_poly.entity_id
_entity_poly.type
_entity_poly.pdbx_seq_one_letter_code
_entity_poly.pdbx_strand_id
1 'polypeptide(L)'
;MDKIEILQKIENLTANPNEYEIFVLPRPPEEFGDGVKLYYNEGERNFTAEVFDPDTKEVFTEKTLTDIDSTYSFISNVLEPRIEQQNDQKDYIDLDITEPGNQR
;
A
#
# COMPACT_ATOMS: atom_id res chain seq x y z
N MET A 1 -12.31 4.05 -1.19
CA MET A 1 -12.11 4.67 -2.52
C MET A 1 -12.27 3.58 -3.55
N ASP A 2 -13.02 3.82 -4.61
CA ASP A 2 -13.35 2.77 -5.58
C ASP A 2 -12.27 2.67 -6.67
N LYS A 3 -12.04 1.45 -7.19
CA LYS A 3 -11.05 1.20 -8.27
C LYS A 3 -11.25 2.13 -9.47
N ILE A 4 -12.51 2.31 -9.88
CA ILE A 4 -12.89 3.15 -11.04
C ILE A 4 -12.49 4.60 -10.78
N GLU A 5 -12.71 5.10 -9.56
CA GLU A 5 -12.37 6.46 -9.18
C GLU A 5 -10.86 6.71 -9.23
N ILE A 6 -10.06 5.76 -8.73
CA ILE A 6 -8.59 5.87 -8.76
C ILE A 6 -8.08 5.90 -10.20
N LEU A 7 -8.54 4.99 -11.05
CA LEU A 7 -8.12 4.93 -12.45
C LEU A 7 -8.47 6.20 -13.22
N GLN A 8 -9.68 6.73 -13.03
CA GLN A 8 -10.10 7.98 -13.67
C GLN A 8 -9.20 9.16 -13.28
N LYS A 9 -8.81 9.26 -11.99
CA LYS A 9 -7.89 10.29 -11.52
C LYS A 9 -6.50 10.17 -12.15
N ILE A 10 -5.98 8.95 -12.26
CA ILE A 10 -4.67 8.71 -12.93
C ILE A 10 -4.75 9.09 -14.40
N GLU A 11 -5.81 8.71 -15.11
CA GLU A 11 -6.01 9.08 -16.52
C GLU A 11 -6.13 10.60 -16.69
N ASN A 12 -6.88 11.28 -15.84
CA ASN A 12 -7.05 12.74 -15.90
C ASN A 12 -5.73 13.50 -15.71
N LEU A 13 -4.80 12.98 -14.90
CA LEU A 13 -3.48 13.58 -14.74
C LEU A 13 -2.66 13.55 -16.03
N THR A 14 -2.83 12.53 -16.87
CA THR A 14 -2.16 12.49 -18.18
C THR A 14 -2.67 13.57 -19.14
N ALA A 15 -3.93 14.01 -18.96
CA ALA A 15 -4.51 15.11 -19.73
C ALA A 15 -4.13 16.49 -19.16
N ASN A 16 -3.80 16.58 -17.86
CA ASN A 16 -3.48 17.82 -17.15
C ASN A 16 -2.17 17.68 -16.33
N PRO A 17 -1.00 17.65 -16.99
CA PRO A 17 0.30 17.33 -16.36
C PRO A 17 0.79 18.32 -15.30
N ASN A 18 0.20 19.52 -15.21
CA ASN A 18 0.58 20.51 -14.19
C ASN A 18 -0.22 20.37 -12.88
N GLU A 19 -1.09 19.38 -12.79
CA GLU A 19 -1.88 19.10 -11.60
C GLU A 19 -1.33 17.89 -10.84
N TYR A 20 -1.79 17.74 -9.60
CA TYR A 20 -1.54 16.57 -8.79
C TYR A 20 -2.85 16.02 -8.26
N GLU A 21 -2.89 14.72 -8.03
CA GLU A 21 -4.00 14.06 -7.36
C GLU A 21 -3.57 13.57 -5.99
N ILE A 22 -4.46 13.71 -5.01
CA ILE A 22 -4.27 13.21 -3.66
C ILE A 22 -5.24 12.07 -3.43
N PHE A 23 -4.69 10.93 -3.01
CA PHE A 23 -5.43 9.75 -2.61
C PHE A 23 -5.21 9.52 -1.13
N VAL A 24 -6.27 9.63 -0.33
CA VAL A 24 -6.25 9.37 1.11
C VAL A 24 -7.50 8.58 1.47
N LEU A 25 -7.33 7.52 2.25
CA LEU A 25 -8.44 6.74 2.79
C LEU A 25 -8.53 6.97 4.31
N PRO A 26 -9.46 7.81 4.80
CA PRO A 26 -9.62 8.01 6.24
C PRO A 26 -10.12 6.71 6.90
N ARG A 27 -9.44 6.26 7.96
CA ARG A 27 -9.83 5.09 8.75
C ARG A 27 -10.06 5.48 10.22
N PRO A 28 -11.15 5.02 10.87
CA PRO A 28 -11.31 5.14 12.32
C PRO A 28 -10.62 3.98 13.08
N PRO A 29 -10.14 4.15 14.33
CA PRO A 29 -9.89 5.40 15.05
C PRO A 29 -8.40 5.76 15.25
N GLU A 30 -7.42 4.91 14.90
CA GLU A 30 -6.00 5.14 15.26
C GLU A 30 -4.95 4.71 14.21
N GLU A 31 -5.35 4.20 13.05
CA GLU A 31 -4.40 3.94 11.95
C GLU A 31 -4.69 4.91 10.82
N PHE A 32 -4.03 6.06 10.85
CA PHE A 32 -3.95 6.90 9.68
C PHE A 32 -3.26 6.08 8.59
N GLY A 33 -4.03 5.70 7.57
CA GLY A 33 -3.46 5.09 6.38
C GLY A 33 -2.55 6.08 5.67
N ASP A 34 -1.50 5.58 5.03
CA ASP A 34 -0.63 6.39 4.20
C ASP A 34 -1.42 7.07 3.08
N GLY A 35 -1.16 8.36 2.85
CA GLY A 35 -1.66 9.10 1.69
C GLY A 35 -0.72 8.97 0.50
N VAL A 36 -1.25 9.09 -0.71
CA VAL A 36 -0.45 9.16 -1.94
C VAL A 36 -0.74 10.46 -2.68
N LYS A 37 0.31 11.21 -3.00
CA LYS A 37 0.25 12.36 -3.90
C LYS A 37 0.90 11.98 -5.22
N LEU A 38 0.14 12.09 -6.31
CA LEU A 38 0.56 11.64 -7.63
C LEU A 38 0.67 12.82 -8.59
N TYR A 39 1.74 12.85 -9.37
CA TYR A 39 1.99 13.83 -10.44
C TYR A 39 2.31 13.09 -11.72
N TYR A 40 1.98 13.70 -12.87
CA TYR A 40 2.40 13.20 -14.17
C TYR A 40 3.45 14.13 -14.78
N ASN A 41 4.66 13.63 -14.99
CA ASN A 41 5.70 14.34 -15.71
C ASN A 41 5.55 14.07 -17.21
N GLU A 42 4.98 15.03 -17.94
CA GLU A 42 4.79 14.91 -19.39
C GLU A 42 6.12 14.78 -20.15
N GLY A 43 7.16 15.49 -19.70
CA GLY A 43 8.47 15.50 -20.37
C GLY A 43 9.15 14.13 -20.36
N GLU A 44 9.02 13.40 -19.25
CA GLU A 44 9.56 12.05 -19.10
C GLU A 44 8.53 10.94 -19.35
N ARG A 45 7.26 11.33 -19.52
CA ARG A 45 6.08 10.45 -19.68
C ARG A 45 5.97 9.42 -18.56
N ASN A 46 6.20 9.86 -17.32
CA ASN A 46 6.16 9.02 -16.13
C ASN A 46 5.26 9.66 -15.05
N PHE A 47 4.89 8.86 -14.06
CA PHE A 47 4.19 9.29 -12.85
C PHE A 47 5.16 9.28 -11.68
N THR A 48 5.05 10.27 -10.81
CA THR A 48 5.75 10.32 -9.53
C THR A 48 4.73 10.24 -8.42
N ALA A 49 4.85 9.23 -7.56
CA ALA A 49 3.97 9.00 -6.42
C ALA A 49 4.75 9.24 -5.11
N GLU A 50 4.33 10.22 -4.34
CA GLU A 50 4.85 10.51 -3.00
C GLU A 50 3.90 9.90 -1.95
N VAL A 51 4.43 9.02 -1.10
CA VAL A 51 3.72 8.47 0.05
C VAL A 51 3.95 9.39 1.24
N PHE A 52 2.88 9.86 1.85
CA PHE A 52 2.95 10.85 2.91
C PHE A 52 1.95 10.60 4.03
N ASP A 53 2.26 11.09 5.22
CA ASP A 53 1.35 11.11 6.35
C ASP A 53 0.27 12.19 6.15
N PRO A 54 -1.02 11.84 6.12
CA PRO A 54 -2.08 12.82 5.88
C PRO A 54 -2.21 13.88 6.97
N ASP A 55 -1.72 13.66 8.19
CA ASP A 55 -1.77 14.62 9.29
C ASP A 55 -0.53 15.50 9.35
N THR A 56 0.65 14.88 9.39
CA THR A 56 1.92 15.63 9.52
C THR A 56 2.40 16.20 8.19
N LYS A 57 1.87 15.70 7.07
CA LYS A 57 2.31 15.99 5.69
C LYS A 57 3.75 15.58 5.42
N GLU A 58 4.34 14.74 6.26
CA GLU A 58 5.69 14.21 6.06
C GLU A 58 5.69 13.20 4.91
N VAL A 59 6.64 13.35 3.98
CA VAL A 59 6.83 12.41 2.87
C VAL A 59 7.81 11.33 3.29
N PHE A 60 7.41 10.07 3.21
CA PHE A 60 8.21 8.92 3.63
C PHE A 60 8.94 8.24 2.47
N THR A 61 8.33 8.24 1.30
CA THR A 61 8.81 7.50 0.14
C THR A 61 8.31 8.15 -1.13
N GLU A 62 9.14 8.13 -2.17
CA GLU A 62 8.79 8.52 -3.52
C GLU A 62 9.01 7.33 -4.45
N LYS A 63 8.14 7.17 -5.46
CA LYS A 63 8.28 6.16 -6.49
C LYS A 63 7.91 6.69 -7.87
N THR A 64 8.76 6.43 -8.85
CA THR A 64 8.49 6.68 -10.27
C THR A 64 7.86 5.46 -10.92
N LEU A 65 6.81 5.67 -11.71
CA LEU A 65 6.01 4.64 -12.38
C LEU A 65 5.78 5.07 -13.83
N THR A 66 5.73 4.15 -14.77
CA THR A 66 5.69 4.49 -16.21
C THR A 66 4.35 4.19 -16.87
N ASP A 67 3.44 3.54 -16.15
CA ASP A 67 2.17 3.07 -16.69
C ASP A 67 1.05 3.19 -15.65
N ILE A 68 -0.17 3.26 -16.16
CA ILE A 68 -1.38 3.48 -15.34
C ILE A 68 -1.64 2.29 -14.41
N ASP A 69 -1.42 1.05 -14.88
CA ASP A 69 -1.69 -0.16 -14.12
C ASP A 69 -0.77 -0.31 -12.91
N SER A 70 0.53 -0.04 -13.08
CA SER A 70 1.50 -0.04 -11.99
C SER A 70 1.27 1.11 -11.02
N THR A 71 0.83 2.27 -11.53
CA THR A 71 0.41 3.42 -10.72
C THR A 71 -0.79 3.10 -9.85
N TYR A 72 -1.84 2.53 -10.45
CA TYR A 72 -3.02 2.06 -9.73
C TYR A 72 -2.67 1.01 -8.67
N SER A 73 -1.86 0.01 -9.05
CA SER A 73 -1.46 -1.07 -8.15
C SER A 73 -0.67 -0.54 -6.95
N PHE A 74 0.22 0.43 -7.19
CA PHE A 74 0.96 1.09 -6.11
C PHE A 74 0.03 1.85 -5.16
N ILE A 75 -0.84 2.71 -5.68
CA ILE A 75 -1.80 3.47 -4.87
C ILE A 75 -2.70 2.52 -4.07
N SER A 76 -3.23 1.47 -4.71
CA SER A 76 -4.08 0.49 -4.05
C SER A 76 -3.34 -0.19 -2.90
N ASN A 77 -2.11 -0.67 -3.11
CA ASN A 77 -1.32 -1.32 -2.06
C ASN A 77 -1.00 -0.39 -0.88
N VAL A 78 -0.82 0.91 -1.13
CA VAL A 78 -0.58 1.90 -0.07
C VAL A 78 -1.86 2.17 0.72
N LEU A 79 -2.99 2.31 0.03
CA LEU A 79 -4.28 2.62 0.63
C LEU A 79 -4.99 1.40 1.25
N GLU A 80 -4.63 0.19 0.84
CA GLU A 80 -5.16 -1.06 1.39
C GLU A 80 -4.59 -1.30 2.79
N PRO A 81 -5.39 -1.87 3.71
CA PRO A 81 -4.86 -2.26 5.00
C PRO A 81 -3.81 -3.33 4.76
N ARG A 82 -2.59 -3.09 5.25
CA ARG A 82 -1.65 -4.19 5.48
C ARG A 82 -2.31 -5.09 6.51
N ILE A 83 -3.04 -6.09 6.04
CA ILE A 83 -3.28 -7.27 6.86
C ILE A 83 -1.89 -7.84 7.03
N GLU A 84 -1.20 -7.45 8.11
CA GLU A 84 -0.08 -8.24 8.59
C GLU A 84 -0.62 -9.67 8.60
N GLN A 85 -0.07 -10.52 7.74
CA GLN A 85 -0.21 -11.95 7.89
C GLN A 85 0.49 -12.25 9.21
N GLN A 86 -0.21 -12.02 10.32
CA GLN A 86 0.19 -12.50 11.62
C GLN A 86 0.32 -14.00 11.46
N ASN A 87 1.55 -14.47 11.65
CA ASN A 87 1.94 -15.86 11.72
C ASN A 87 0.84 -16.73 12.37
N ASP A 88 0.16 -17.53 11.57
CA ASP A 88 -0.43 -18.79 12.03
C ASP A 88 0.33 -19.94 11.38
N GLN A 89 1.66 -19.85 11.36
CA GLN A 89 2.48 -21.05 11.42
C GLN A 89 2.44 -21.53 12.88
N LYS A 90 1.30 -22.12 13.27
CA LYS A 90 1.27 -23.00 14.44
C LYS A 90 2.18 -24.16 14.12
N ASP A 91 3.43 -24.06 14.54
CA ASP A 91 4.28 -25.21 14.75
C ASP A 91 3.59 -26.06 15.82
N TYR A 92 2.72 -26.98 15.38
CA TYR A 92 2.36 -28.15 16.15
C TYR A 92 3.64 -28.97 16.26
N ILE A 93 4.46 -28.64 17.26
CA ILE A 93 5.37 -29.60 17.85
C ILE A 93 4.49 -30.65 18.53
N ASP A 94 4.15 -31.72 17.80
CA ASP A 94 3.78 -32.99 18.42
C ASP A 94 5.02 -33.47 19.19
N LEU A 95 5.12 -33.01 20.44
CA LEU A 95 6.00 -33.58 21.44
C LEU A 95 5.37 -34.90 21.89
N ASP A 96 5.51 -35.91 21.05
CA ASP A 96 5.30 -37.30 21.41
C ASP A 96 6.49 -37.73 22.29
N ILE A 97 6.55 -37.19 23.51
CA ILE A 97 7.43 -37.67 24.58
C ILE A 97 6.79 -38.94 25.13
N THR A 98 7.01 -40.05 24.45
CA THR A 98 6.88 -41.37 25.08
C THR A 98 8.10 -41.57 25.98
N GLU A 99 7.90 -41.39 27.29
CA GLU A 99 8.91 -41.75 28.30
C GLU A 99 9.25 -43.25 28.20
N PRO A 100 10.53 -43.65 28.17
CA PRO A 100 10.91 -45.03 28.39
C PRO A 100 10.88 -45.32 29.91
N GLY A 101 9.70 -45.65 30.42
CA GLY A 101 9.45 -45.98 31.81
C GLY A 101 9.66 -47.46 32.15
N ASN A 102 10.92 -47.83 32.35
CA ASN A 102 11.42 -48.90 33.24
C ASN A 102 10.85 -50.33 33.23
N GLN A 103 11.79 -51.24 32.98
CA GLN A 103 11.85 -52.64 33.39
C GLN A 103 11.28 -52.91 34.80
N ARG A 104 10.41 -53.92 34.91
CA ARG A 104 10.46 -54.96 35.95
C ARG A 104 9.84 -56.26 35.44
#